data_AF-A0A538MJR1-F1
#
_entry.id   AF-A0A538MJR1-F1
#
_cell.length_a   1.000
_cell.length_b   1.000
_cell.length_c   1.000
_cell.angle_alpha   90.00
_cell.angle_beta   90.00
_cell.angle_gamma   90.00
#
_symmetry.space_group_name_H-M   'P 1'
#
loop_
_entity.id
_entity.type
_entity.pdbx_description
1 polymer ?
#
loop_
_entity_poly.entity_id
_entity_poly.type
_entity_poly.pdbx_seq_one_letter_code
_entity_poly.pdbx_strand_id
1 'polypeptide(L)' 'MRPTVRQIYALAAALCETAGEEFPETRESASELIERLRIESGHPAPRLEDLPPPRVRRRGRRGADKLARRIAAEVARELR' A
#
# COMPACT_ATOMS: atom_id res chain seq x y z
N MET A 1 -7.47 15.64 -14.10
CA MET A 1 -6.70 15.82 -12.85
C MET A 1 -6.97 14.62 -11.93
N ARG A 2 -5.97 14.00 -11.29
CA ARG A 2 -6.22 12.94 -10.27
C ARG A 2 -5.98 13.54 -8.88
N PRO A 3 -6.82 13.24 -7.88
CA PRO A 3 -6.60 13.72 -6.52
C PRO A 3 -5.29 13.16 -5.95
N THR A 4 -4.64 13.96 -5.11
CA THR A 4 -3.43 13.56 -4.39
C THR A 4 -3.77 12.61 -3.23
N VAL A 5 -2.79 11.85 -2.76
CA VAL A 5 -2.95 10.96 -1.59
C VAL A 5 -3.43 11.74 -0.36
N ARG A 6 -2.88 12.94 -0.12
CA ARG A 6 -3.29 13.80 1.00
C ARG A 6 -4.75 14.24 0.89
N GLN A 7 -5.21 14.57 -0.31
CA GLN A 7 -6.62 14.92 -0.54
C GLN A 7 -7.55 13.72 -0.37
N ILE A 8 -7.12 12.53 -0.80
CA ILE A 8 -7.89 11.29 -0.60
C ILE A 8 -8.06 11.00 0.89
N TYR A 9 -6.99 11.13 1.69
CA TYR A 9 -7.10 10.93 3.14
C TYR A 9 -7.92 12.01 3.84
N ALA A 10 -7.81 13.27 3.43
CA ALA A 10 -8.66 14.33 3.96
C ALA A 10 -10.15 14.07 3.70
N LEU A 11 -10.48 13.60 2.49
CA LEU A 11 -11.86 13.20 2.15
C LEU A 11 -12.32 12.01 3.00
N ALA A 12 -11.48 10.99 3.16
CA ALA A 12 -11.81 9.82 3.96
C ALA A 12 -12.03 10.16 5.44
N ALA A 13 -11.22 11.08 6.01
CA ALA A 13 -11.41 11.57 7.38
C ALA A 13 -12.75 12.29 7.55
N ALA A 14 -13.09 13.23 6.66
CA ALA A 14 -14.37 13.92 6.69
C ALA A 14 -15.56 12.95 6.54
N LEU A 15 -15.43 11.92 5.71
CA LEU A 15 -16.47 10.89 5.56
C LEU A 15 -16.67 10.08 6.85
N CYS A 16 -15.59 9.70 7.53
CA CYS A 16 -15.68 9.01 8.82
C CYS A 16 -16.40 9.89 9.86
N GLU A 17 -16.02 11.17 9.97
CA GLU A 17 -16.69 12.13 10.85
C GLU A 17 -18.19 12.24 10.55
N THR A 18 -18.58 12.36 9.28
CA THR A 18 -20.00 12.45 8.89
C THR A 18 -20.79 11.18 9.17
N ALA A 19 -20.13 10.03 9.16
CA ALA A 19 -20.73 8.72 9.45
C ALA A 19 -20.73 8.40 10.96
N GLY A 20 -20.13 9.26 11.80
CA GLY A 20 -19.96 8.97 13.23
C GLY A 20 -18.92 7.87 13.52
N GLU A 21 -18.01 7.62 12.57
CA GLU A 21 -16.95 6.63 12.66
C GLU A 21 -15.61 7.32 12.97
N GLU A 22 -14.76 6.64 13.73
CA GLU A 22 -13.40 7.12 13.98
C GLU A 22 -12.49 6.86 12.78
N PHE A 23 -11.66 7.82 12.41
CA PHE A 23 -10.70 7.62 11.33
C PHE A 23 -9.60 6.64 11.79
N PRO A 24 -9.33 5.55 11.05
CA PRO A 24 -8.46 4.48 11.52
C PRO A 24 -6.98 4.92 11.62
N GLU A 25 -6.36 4.67 12.77
CA GLU A 25 -4.94 4.97 13.00
C GLU A 25 -3.98 3.95 12.37
N THR A 26 -4.47 2.73 12.12
CA THR A 26 -3.65 1.62 11.62
C THR A 26 -4.15 1.10 10.28
N ARG A 27 -3.25 0.45 9.54
CA ARG A 27 -3.61 -0.23 8.29
C ARG A 27 -4.60 -1.38 8.53
N GLU A 28 -4.47 -2.07 9.65
CA GLU A 28 -5.34 -3.19 10.00
C GLU A 28 -6.75 -2.70 10.29
N SER A 29 -6.91 -1.73 11.19
CA SER A 29 -8.20 -1.12 11.49
C SER A 29 -8.85 -0.46 10.26
N ALA A 30 -8.04 0.14 9.38
CA ALA A 30 -8.54 0.64 8.10
C ALA A 30 -9.07 -0.48 7.19
N SER A 31 -8.42 -1.64 7.18
CA SER A 31 -8.85 -2.79 6.37
C SER A 31 -10.17 -3.36 6.89
N GLU A 32 -10.31 -3.47 8.21
CA GLU A 32 -11.54 -3.93 8.87
C GLU A 32 -12.71 -2.98 8.61
N LEU A 33 -12.51 -1.67 8.77
CA LEU A 33 -13.53 -0.65 8.49
C LEU A 33 -13.99 -0.70 7.03
N ILE A 34 -13.04 -0.78 6.08
CA ILE A 34 -13.35 -0.88 4.65
C ILE A 34 -14.14 -2.16 4.34
N GLU A 35 -13.77 -3.29 4.94
CA GLU A 35 -14.51 -4.53 4.74
C GLU A 35 -15.96 -4.41 5.26
N ARG A 36 -16.14 -3.92 6.49
CA ARG A 36 -17.48 -3.69 7.07
C ARG A 36 -18.34 -2.81 6.15
N LEU A 37 -17.83 -1.65 5.75
CA LEU A 37 -18.53 -0.72 4.85
C LEU A 37 -18.82 -1.34 3.48
N ARG A 38 -17.92 -2.18 2.96
CA ARG A 38 -18.15 -2.91 1.70
C ARG A 38 -19.29 -3.90 1.81
N ILE A 39 -19.40 -4.63 2.93
CA ILE A 39 -20.49 -5.59 3.13
C ILE A 39 -21.81 -4.86 3.28
N GLU A 40 -21.84 -3.82 4.11
CA GLU A 40 -23.03 -2.99 4.34
C GLU A 40 -23.55 -2.35 3.05
N SER A 41 -22.64 -1.90 2.18
CA SER A 41 -22.99 -1.34 0.86
C SER A 41 -23.27 -2.39 -0.23
N GLY A 42 -23.11 -3.69 0.06
CA GLY A 42 -23.34 -4.77 -0.91
C GLY A 42 -22.27 -4.87 -2.01
N HIS A 43 -21.04 -4.41 -1.75
CA HIS A 43 -19.95 -4.44 -2.71
C HIS A 43 -19.55 -5.90 -3.05
N PRO A 44 -19.40 -6.28 -4.33
CA PRO A 44 -19.22 -7.67 -4.76
C PRO A 44 -17.84 -8.29 -4.47
N ALA A 45 -16.97 -7.59 -3.73
CA ALA A 45 -15.61 -8.04 -3.56
C ALA A 45 -15.52 -9.01 -2.35
N PRO A 46 -14.69 -10.06 -2.42
CA PRO A 46 -14.63 -11.11 -1.41
C PRO A 46 -14.06 -10.59 -0.08
N ARG A 47 -14.22 -11.38 1.00
CA ARG A 47 -13.64 -11.08 2.30
C ARG A 47 -12.11 -11.06 2.23
N LEU A 48 -11.49 -10.33 3.14
CA LEU A 48 -10.04 -10.24 3.25
C LEU A 48 -9.40 -11.60 3.51
N GLU A 49 -10.07 -12.45 4.30
CA GLU A 49 -9.64 -13.82 4.59
C GLU A 49 -9.70 -14.75 3.38
N ASP A 50 -10.62 -14.49 2.44
CA ASP A 50 -10.76 -15.26 1.20
C ASP A 50 -9.75 -14.84 0.12
N LEU A 51 -9.07 -13.71 0.32
CA LEU A 51 -8.09 -13.21 -0.64
C LEU A 51 -6.77 -13.98 -0.51
N PRO A 52 -6.13 -14.32 -1.64
CA PRO A 52 -4.81 -14.92 -1.60
C PRO A 52 -3.82 -13.95 -0.93
N PRO A 53 -2.81 -14.47 -0.20
CA PRO A 53 -1.86 -13.64 0.51
C PRO A 53 -1.18 -12.65 -0.46
N PRO A 54 -0.95 -11.40 -0.01
CA PRO A 54 -0.40 -10.35 -0.88
C PRO A 54 0.93 -10.81 -1.44
N ARG A 55 1.03 -10.85 -2.78
CA ARG A 55 2.28 -11.22 -3.46
C ARG A 55 3.33 -10.18 -3.09
N VAL A 56 4.29 -10.56 -2.26
CA VAL A 56 5.47 -9.76 -1.96
C VAL A 56 6.24 -9.58 -3.27
N ARG A 57 5.98 -8.47 -3.97
CA ARG A 57 6.76 -8.11 -5.13
C ARG A 57 8.18 -7.89 -4.62
N ARG A 58 9.12 -8.79 -4.97
CA ARG A 58 10.58 -8.67 -4.74
C ARG A 58 11.13 -7.43 -5.45
N ARG A 59 10.67 -6.24 -5.06
CA ARG A 59 11.05 -4.96 -5.66
C ARG A 59 12.37 -4.45 -5.06
N GLY A 60 12.77 -4.97 -3.90
CA GLY A 60 14.05 -4.66 -3.24
C GLY A 60 15.27 -5.30 -3.90
N ARG A 61 15.15 -6.50 -4.50
CA ARG A 61 16.33 -7.20 -5.08
C ARG A 61 16.92 -6.44 -6.27
N ARG A 62 16.06 -5.92 -7.16
CA ARG A 62 16.49 -5.15 -8.35
C ARG A 62 17.27 -3.87 -8.03
N GLY A 63 17.05 -3.25 -6.86
CA GLY A 63 17.77 -2.05 -6.43
C GLY A 63 19.18 -2.38 -5.97
N ALA A 64 19.29 -3.37 -5.07
CA ALA A 64 20.58 -3.89 -4.60
C ALA A 64 21.42 -4.47 -5.75
N ASP A 65 20.80 -5.21 -6.67
CA ASP A 65 21.49 -5.77 -7.84
C ASP A 65 22.09 -4.69 -8.74
N LYS A 66 21.45 -3.51 -8.87
CA LYS A 66 21.99 -2.38 -9.64
C LYS A 66 23.18 -1.72 -8.95
N LEU A 67 23.14 -1.57 -7.62
CA LEU A 67 24.25 -1.04 -6.85
C LEU A 67 25.44 -1.99 -6.86
N ALA A 68 25.20 -3.29 -6.66
CA ALA A 68 26.23 -4.32 -6.74
C ALA A 68 26.94 -4.33 -8.11
N ARG A 69 26.19 -4.17 -9.21
CA ARG A 69 26.77 -4.04 -10.55
C ARG A 69 27.63 -2.79 -10.72
N ARG A 70 27.22 -1.66 -10.16
CA ARG A 70 28.03 -0.42 -10.19
C ARG A 70 29.33 -0.58 -9.42
N ILE A 71 29.25 -1.16 -8.22
CA ILE A 71 30.43 -1.43 -7.39
C ILE A 71 31.39 -2.37 -8.13
N ALA A 72 30.89 -3.47 -8.70
CA ALA A 72 31.72 -4.41 -9.46
C ALA A 72 32.40 -3.75 -10.69
N ALA A 73 31.72 -2.83 -11.37
CA ALA A 73 32.28 -2.08 -12.48
C ALA A 73 33.31 -1.02 -12.05
N GLU A 74 33.18 -0.45 -10.85
CA GLU A 74 34.20 0.43 -10.26
C GLU A 74 35.48 -0.36 -9.94
N VAL A 75 35.34 -1.46 -9.21
CA VAL A 75 36.47 -2.33 -8.81
C VAL A 75 37.21 -2.88 -10.03
N ALA A 76 36.48 -3.28 -11.08
CA ALA A 76 37.10 -3.76 -12.32
C ALA A 76 37.86 -2.68 -13.10
N ARG A 77 37.55 -1.39 -12.87
CA ARG A 77 38.29 -0.26 -13.45
C ARG A 77 39.54 0.06 -12.66
N GLU A 78 39.50 -0.06 -11.33
CA GLU A 78 40.64 0.19 -10.45
C GLU A 78 41.72 -0.91 -10.53
N LEU A 79 41.33 -2.15 -10.85
CA LEU A 79 42.25 -3.28 -11.01
C LEU A 79 42.87 -3.40 -12.41
N ARG A 80 42.72 -2.38 -13.27
CA ARG A 80 43.18 -2.36 -14.67
C ARG A 80 44.34 -1.39 -14.84
#